data_AF-A0A7L5A1D4-F1
#
_entry.id   AF-A0A7L5A1D4-F1
#
_cell.length_a   1.000
_cell.length_b   1.000
_cell.length_c   1.000
_cell.angle_alpha   90.00
_cell.angle_beta   90.00
_cell.angle_gamma   90.00
#
_symmetry.space_group_name_H-M   'P 1'
#
loop_
_entity.id
_entity.type
_entity.pdbx_description
1 polymer ?
#
loop_
_entity_poly.entity_id
_entity_poly.type
_entity_poly.pdbx_seq_one_letter_code
_entity_poly.pdbx_strand_id
1 'polypeptide(L)'
;MPTVQPAELAAELRRQAAPVVLLDTRTPAEYAVSHLQGARLIDAEQFSPAAVRDLARDQTVVVYCSVGARSQRIGEELRALGFRDVRNLYGGLFEWVNQGLPVYDAHGPTQRVHPYSALWGIWLKRGEAAYR
;
A
#
# COMPACT_ATOMS: atom_id res chain seq x y z
N MET A 1 -5.95 -12.99 -5.22
CA MET A 1 -6.98 -11.92 -5.28
C MET A 1 -6.75 -11.05 -6.53
N PRO A 2 -7.71 -10.24 -7.00
CA PRO A 2 -7.48 -9.26 -8.07
C PRO A 2 -6.31 -8.32 -7.77
N THR A 3 -5.63 -7.85 -8.82
CA THR A 3 -4.56 -6.84 -8.70
C THR A 3 -4.94 -5.57 -9.45
N VAL A 4 -4.37 -4.44 -9.04
CA VAL A 4 -4.47 -3.15 -9.75
C VAL A 4 -3.07 -2.67 -10.10
N GLN A 5 -2.90 -2.17 -11.33
CA GLN A 5 -1.61 -1.63 -11.78
C GLN A 5 -1.37 -0.23 -11.19
N PRO A 6 -0.12 0.18 -10.89
CA PRO A 6 0.15 1.50 -10.31
C PRO A 6 -0.37 2.67 -11.16
N ALA A 7 -0.14 2.64 -12.47
CA ALA A 7 -0.65 3.67 -13.38
C ALA A 7 -2.18 3.76 -13.40
N GLU A 8 -2.87 2.62 -13.31
CA GLU A 8 -4.32 2.54 -13.26
C GLU A 8 -4.86 3.13 -11.95
N LEU A 9 -4.30 2.70 -10.81
CA LEU A 9 -4.67 3.23 -9.49
C LEU A 9 -4.37 4.74 -9.40
N ALA A 10 -3.23 5.20 -9.91
CA ALA A 10 -2.89 6.61 -9.92
C ALA A 10 -3.91 7.43 -10.74
N ALA A 11 -4.37 6.91 -11.87
CA ALA A 11 -5.41 7.56 -12.66
C ALA A 11 -6.76 7.57 -11.92
N GLU A 12 -7.11 6.49 -11.22
CA GLU A 12 -8.32 6.39 -10.40
C GLU A 12 -8.32 7.40 -9.25
N LEU A 13 -7.23 7.47 -8.49
CA LEU A 13 -7.06 8.42 -7.38
C LEU A 13 -7.10 9.87 -7.85
N ARG A 14 -6.55 10.18 -9.03
CA ARG A 14 -6.62 11.53 -9.63
C ARG A 14 -8.02 11.91 -10.08
N ARG A 15 -8.78 10.97 -10.65
CA ARG A 15 -10.14 11.24 -11.11
C ARG A 15 -11.12 11.46 -9.95
N GLN A 16 -10.84 10.89 -8.77
CA GLN A 16 -11.71 10.96 -7.60
C GLN A 16 -13.16 10.53 -7.90
N ALA A 17 -13.36 9.65 -8.89
CA ALA A 17 -14.68 9.25 -9.34
C ALA A 17 -15.43 8.41 -8.29
N ALA A 18 -14.68 7.69 -7.46
CA ALA A 18 -15.17 6.96 -6.31
C ALA A 18 -14.10 6.96 -5.20
N PRO A 19 -14.51 6.90 -3.92
CA PRO A 19 -13.57 6.79 -2.81
C PRO A 19 -12.87 5.43 -2.82
N VAL A 20 -11.54 5.44 -2.73
CA VAL A 20 -10.70 4.24 -2.60
C VAL A 20 -10.01 4.29 -1.25
N VAL A 21 -10.15 3.21 -0.47
CA VAL A 21 -9.42 3.05 0.79
C VAL A 21 -8.06 2.41 0.50
N LEU A 22 -6.98 3.11 0.81
CA LEU A 22 -5.62 2.60 0.68
C LEU A 22 -5.15 2.05 2.03
N LEU A 23 -4.76 0.78 2.07
CA LEU A 23 -4.19 0.15 3.27
C LEU A 23 -2.74 -0.25 3.04
N ASP A 24 -1.86 0.34 3.83
CA ASP A 24 -0.44 0.00 3.86
C ASP A 24 -0.22 -1.11 4.89
N THR A 25 0.23 -2.28 4.43
CA THR A 25 0.42 -3.44 5.29
C THR A 25 1.86 -3.68 5.70
N ARG A 26 2.70 -2.65 5.61
CA ARG A 26 4.09 -2.68 6.07
C ARG A 26 4.18 -2.37 7.57
N THR A 27 5.39 -2.43 8.12
CA THR A 27 5.63 -2.05 9.51
C THR A 27 5.47 -0.54 9.73
N PRO A 28 5.27 -0.07 10.98
CA PRO A 28 5.23 1.36 11.28
C PRO A 28 6.49 2.13 10.85
N ALA A 29 7.67 1.53 10.98
CA ALA A 29 8.92 2.13 10.54
C ALA A 29 8.98 2.33 9.03
N GLU A 30 8.52 1.34 8.25
CA GLU A 30 8.44 1.43 6.79
C GLU A 30 7.46 2.52 6.33
N TYR A 31 6.30 2.60 6.99
CA TYR A 31 5.26 3.59 6.72
C TYR A 31 5.72 5.02 7.04
N ALA A 32 6.45 5.19 8.13
CA ALA A 32 6.97 6.50 8.56
C ALA A 32 7.98 7.09 7.57
N VAL A 33 8.79 6.24 6.91
CA VAL A 33 9.73 6.68 5.87
C VAL A 33 9.00 7.22 4.65
N SER A 34 7.97 6.50 4.20
CA SER A 34 7.04 6.99 3.17
C SER A 34 5.83 6.07 3.02
N HIS A 35 4.74 6.55 2.44
CA HIS A 35 3.52 5.82 2.12
C HIS A 35 2.75 6.50 0.96
N LEU A 36 1.71 5.86 0.43
CA LEU A 36 0.81 6.49 -0.53
C LEU A 36 -0.03 7.58 0.16
N GLN A 37 -0.38 8.64 -0.57
CA GLN A 37 -1.17 9.74 -0.01
C GLN A 37 -2.50 9.25 0.56
N GLY A 38 -2.77 9.56 1.83
CA GLY A 38 -4.03 9.17 2.48
C GLY A 38 -4.13 7.67 2.81
N ALA A 39 -3.04 6.90 2.67
CA ALA A 39 -3.02 5.51 3.11
C ALA A 39 -3.22 5.41 4.63
N ARG A 40 -3.89 4.36 5.06
CA ARG A 40 -3.99 3.96 6.46
C ARG A 40 -3.03 2.80 6.72
N LEU A 41 -2.20 2.93 7.74
CA LEU A 41 -1.35 1.85 8.20
C LEU A 41 -2.18 0.74 8.85
N ILE A 42 -1.98 -0.49 8.40
CA ILE A 42 -2.51 -1.74 8.98
C ILE A 42 -1.37 -2.75 9.02
N ASP A 43 -0.57 -2.74 10.08
CA ASP A 43 0.57 -3.65 10.20
C ASP A 43 0.12 -5.10 10.04
N ALA A 44 0.62 -5.76 8.99
CA ALA A 44 0.22 -7.14 8.68
C ALA A 44 0.56 -8.09 9.82
N GLU A 45 1.67 -7.88 10.54
CA GLU A 45 2.12 -8.75 11.62
C GLU A 45 1.21 -8.67 12.85
N GLN A 46 0.51 -7.55 13.02
CA GLN A 46 -0.39 -7.27 14.15
C GLN A 46 -1.85 -7.16 13.69
N PHE A 47 -2.17 -7.65 12.49
CA PHE A 47 -3.50 -7.49 11.92
C PHE A 47 -4.56 -8.18 12.78
N SER A 48 -5.67 -7.47 12.98
CA SER A 48 -6.89 -8.04 13.54
C SER A 48 -8.11 -7.47 12.80
N PRO A 49 -9.21 -8.23 12.70
CA PRO A 49 -10.45 -7.74 12.06
C PRO A 49 -10.99 -6.45 12.68
N ALA A 50 -10.65 -6.17 13.94
CA ALA A 50 -10.98 -4.94 14.64
C ALA A 50 -10.44 -3.68 13.95
N ALA A 51 -9.29 -3.78 13.27
CA ALA A 51 -8.61 -2.66 12.62
C ALA A 51 -9.33 -2.15 11.37
N VAL A 52 -10.34 -2.88 10.87
CA VAL A 52 -11.11 -2.55 9.67
C VAL A 52 -12.62 -2.62 9.92
N ARG A 53 -13.04 -2.58 11.20
CA ARG A 53 -14.46 -2.65 11.57
C ARG A 53 -15.26 -1.45 11.08
N ASP A 54 -14.59 -0.30 10.95
CA ASP A 54 -15.17 0.98 10.56
C ASP A 54 -15.33 1.12 9.04
N LEU A 55 -14.70 0.24 8.25
CA LEU A 55 -14.81 0.25 6.80
C LEU A 55 -16.06 -0.49 6.34
N ALA A 56 -16.85 0.14 5.48
CA ALA A 56 -18.01 -0.51 4.86
C ALA A 56 -17.54 -1.59 3.87
N ARG A 57 -18.26 -2.72 3.85
CA ARG A 57 -17.86 -3.92 3.09
C ARG A 57 -17.97 -3.76 1.57
N ASP A 58 -18.59 -2.69 1.12
CA ASP A 58 -18.78 -2.32 -0.27
C ASP A 58 -17.81 -1.26 -0.79
N GLN A 59 -16.98 -0.70 0.08
CA GLN A 59 -15.92 0.20 -0.35
C GLN A 59 -14.85 -0.56 -1.12
N THR A 60 -14.31 0.09 -2.14
CA THR A 60 -13.12 -0.38 -2.84
C THR A 60 -11.91 -0.22 -1.94
N VAL A 61 -11.25 -1.33 -1.62
CA VAL A 61 -10.04 -1.37 -0.80
C VAL A 61 -8.86 -1.78 -1.67
N VAL A 62 -7.81 -0.97 -1.67
CA VAL A 62 -6.52 -1.34 -2.26
C VAL A 62 -5.51 -1.55 -1.15
N VAL A 63 -4.97 -2.76 -1.06
CA VAL A 63 -3.93 -3.13 -0.10
C VAL A 63 -2.57 -3.14 -0.80
N TYR A 64 -1.52 -2.70 -0.10
CA TYR A 64 -0.16 -2.79 -0.61
C TYR A 64 0.86 -3.01 0.51
N CYS A 65 2.00 -3.58 0.15
CA CYS A 65 3.19 -3.58 0.99
C CYS A 65 4.41 -3.20 0.13
N SER A 66 5.62 -3.60 0.49
CA SER A 66 6.84 -3.23 -0.27
C SER A 66 6.82 -3.83 -1.69
N VAL A 67 6.48 -5.13 -1.80
CA VAL A 67 6.52 -5.89 -3.07
C VAL A 67 5.23 -6.67 -3.39
N GLY A 68 4.21 -6.60 -2.53
CA GLY A 68 2.89 -7.23 -2.73
C GLY A 68 2.62 -8.53 -1.97
N ALA A 69 3.62 -9.12 -1.30
CA ALA A 69 3.47 -10.41 -0.60
C ALA A 69 2.64 -10.30 0.70
N ARG A 70 3.05 -9.43 1.64
CA ARG A 70 2.30 -9.21 2.90
C ARG A 70 0.86 -8.75 2.66
N SER A 71 0.68 -7.85 1.69
CA SER A 71 -0.63 -7.30 1.35
C SER A 71 -1.52 -8.33 0.67
N GLN A 72 -0.95 -9.32 -0.03
CA GLN A 72 -1.75 -10.42 -0.58
C GLN A 72 -2.50 -11.16 0.54
N ARG A 73 -1.80 -11.53 1.61
CA ARG A 73 -2.40 -12.21 2.76
C ARG A 73 -3.52 -11.36 3.37
N ILE A 74 -3.23 -10.10 3.66
CA ILE A 74 -4.22 -9.20 4.28
C ILE A 74 -5.44 -9.01 3.37
N GLY A 75 -5.26 -8.84 2.07
CA GLY A 75 -6.39 -8.70 1.16
C GLY A 75 -7.26 -9.96 1.07
N GLU A 76 -6.68 -11.16 1.21
CA GLU A 76 -7.45 -12.40 1.32
C GLU A 76 -8.25 -12.47 2.63
N GLU A 77 -7.67 -12.04 3.74
CA GLU A 77 -8.36 -11.93 5.04
C GLU A 77 -9.51 -10.91 4.97
N LEU A 78 -9.34 -9.77 4.32
CA LEU A 78 -10.41 -8.80 4.10
C LEU A 78 -11.57 -9.39 3.27
N ARG A 79 -11.26 -10.13 2.20
CA ARG A 79 -12.31 -10.81 1.42
C ARG A 79 -13.06 -11.84 2.25
N ALA A 80 -12.37 -12.58 3.13
CA ALA A 80 -13.00 -13.50 4.07
C ALA A 80 -13.90 -12.79 5.10
N LEU A 81 -13.58 -11.54 5.45
CA LEU A 81 -14.42 -10.66 6.30
C LEU A 81 -15.60 -10.00 5.54
N GLY A 82 -15.80 -10.35 4.26
CA GLY A 82 -16.93 -9.92 3.46
C GLY A 82 -16.71 -8.65 2.63
N PHE A 83 -15.49 -8.12 2.56
CA PHE A 83 -15.19 -7.00 1.66
C PHE A 83 -15.33 -7.44 0.19
N ARG A 84 -16.14 -6.70 -0.57
CA ARG A 84 -16.59 -7.08 -1.92
C ARG A 84 -15.57 -6.73 -3.01
N ASP A 85 -14.87 -5.61 -2.85
CA ASP A 85 -13.88 -5.13 -3.80
C ASP A 85 -12.54 -4.89 -3.09
N VAL A 86 -11.67 -5.89 -3.14
CA VAL A 86 -10.32 -5.84 -2.57
C VAL A 86 -9.30 -6.14 -3.67
N ARG A 87 -8.39 -5.19 -3.89
CA ARG A 87 -7.34 -5.27 -4.92
C ARG A 87 -5.98 -5.16 -4.27
N ASN A 88 -5.02 -5.99 -4.71
CA ASN A 88 -3.62 -5.84 -4.30
C ASN A 88 -2.89 -4.93 -5.29
N LEU A 89 -2.14 -3.94 -4.80
CA LEU A 89 -1.30 -3.12 -5.67
C LEU A 89 -0.17 -3.98 -6.26
N TYR A 90 -0.18 -4.12 -7.58
CA TYR A 90 0.81 -4.92 -8.28
C TYR A 90 2.23 -4.37 -8.03
N GLY A 91 3.14 -5.25 -7.60
CA GLY A 91 4.52 -4.91 -7.27
C GLY A 91 4.71 -4.02 -6.03
N GLY A 92 3.63 -3.73 -5.30
CA GLY A 92 3.67 -2.94 -4.06
C GLY A 92 4.17 -1.50 -4.25
N LEU A 93 4.68 -0.93 -3.16
CA LEU A 93 5.22 0.42 -3.18
C LEU A 93 6.45 0.55 -4.07
N PHE A 94 7.26 -0.51 -4.22
CA PHE A 94 8.45 -0.42 -5.07
C PHE A 94 8.07 -0.20 -6.53
N GLU A 95 7.11 -0.96 -7.06
CA GLU A 95 6.69 -0.78 -8.43
C GLU A 95 5.98 0.56 -8.65
N TRP A 96 5.21 1.03 -7.65
CA TRP A 96 4.66 2.39 -7.65
C TRP A 96 5.76 3.46 -7.83
N VAL A 97 6.81 3.39 -7.01
CA VAL A 97 7.93 4.34 -7.07
C VAL A 97 8.77 4.14 -8.35
N ASN A 98 8.94 2.91 -8.81
CA ASN A 98 9.64 2.59 -10.06
C ASN A 98 8.95 3.20 -11.29
N GLN A 99 7.64 3.42 -11.22
CA GLN A 99 6.88 4.15 -12.24
C GLN A 99 6.94 5.68 -12.09
N GLY A 100 7.69 6.19 -11.11
CA GLY A 100 7.85 7.63 -10.86
C GLY A 100 6.63 8.27 -10.19
N LEU A 101 5.78 7.48 -9.52
CA LEU A 101 4.62 7.99 -8.81
C LEU A 101 5.01 8.47 -7.40
N PRO A 102 4.35 9.52 -6.88
CA PRO A 102 4.77 10.17 -5.64
C PRO A 102 4.44 9.32 -4.40
N VAL A 103 5.27 9.47 -3.37
CA VAL A 103 5.06 8.95 -2.02
C VAL A 103 5.24 10.09 -1.01
N TYR A 104 4.75 9.88 0.21
CA TYR A 104 4.61 10.93 1.21
C TYR A 104 5.11 10.46 2.57
N ASP A 105 5.67 11.37 3.35
CA ASP A 105 5.91 11.19 4.78
C ASP A 105 5.14 12.26 5.59
N ALA A 106 5.47 12.41 6.88
CA ALA A 106 4.84 13.41 7.74
C ALA A 106 5.08 14.87 7.31
N HIS A 107 6.06 15.11 6.43
CA HIS A 107 6.48 16.44 5.96
C HIS A 107 6.04 16.73 4.51
N GLY A 108 5.41 15.77 3.82
CA GLY A 108 4.89 15.94 2.47
C GLY A 108 5.51 14.97 1.47
N PRO A 109 5.59 15.35 0.16
CA PRO A 109 6.19 14.51 -0.86
C PRO A 109 7.66 14.20 -0.56
N THR A 110 8.05 12.94 -0.72
CA THR A 110 9.41 12.46 -0.48
C THR A 110 9.81 11.46 -1.56
N GLN A 111 11.12 11.26 -1.72
CA GLN A 111 11.67 10.17 -2.55
C GLN A 111 12.20 9.01 -1.70
N ARG A 112 12.18 9.15 -0.38
CA ARG A 112 12.70 8.14 0.54
C ARG A 112 11.77 6.93 0.57
N VAL A 113 12.33 5.73 0.53
CA VAL A 113 11.58 4.48 0.58
C VAL A 113 12.30 3.49 1.47
N HIS A 114 11.58 2.90 2.42
CA HIS A 114 12.14 1.85 3.25
C HIS A 114 12.12 0.51 2.48
N PRO A 115 13.29 -0.07 2.15
CA PRO A 115 13.36 -1.23 1.27
C PRO A 115 13.09 -2.57 1.98
N TYR A 116 12.59 -2.52 3.21
CA TYR A 116 12.43 -3.65 4.16
C TYR A 116 13.77 -4.27 4.58
N SER A 117 14.58 -4.75 3.63
CA SER A 117 15.96 -5.21 3.86
C SER A 117 16.87 -4.86 2.68
N ALA A 118 18.19 -4.96 2.86
CA ALA A 118 19.15 -4.77 1.77
C ALA A 118 18.93 -5.74 0.61
N LEU A 119 18.54 -6.99 0.90
CA LEU A 119 18.26 -8.00 -0.12
C LEU A 119 17.05 -7.63 -0.97
N TRP A 120 16.00 -7.08 -0.36
CA TRP A 120 14.80 -6.65 -1.08
C TRP A 120 14.99 -5.31 -1.79
N GLY A 121 15.91 -4.46 -1.31
CA GLY A 121 16.22 -3.16 -1.89
C GLY A 121 16.67 -3.21 -3.36
N ILE A 122 17.17 -4.35 -3.86
CA ILE A 122 17.56 -4.51 -5.27
C ILE A 122 16.39 -4.30 -6.25
N TRP A 123 15.15 -4.45 -5.79
CA TRP A 123 13.94 -4.30 -6.58
C TRP A 123 13.41 -2.85 -6.61
N LEU A 124 13.95 -1.99 -5.74
CA LEU A 124 13.69 -0.56 -5.74
C LEU A 124 14.65 0.11 -6.74
N LYS A 125 14.18 0.34 -7.96
CA LYS A 125 14.95 0.90 -9.07
C LYS A 125 14.93 2.43 -9.08
N ARG A 126 13.94 3.04 -8.43
CA ARG A 126 13.80 4.49 -8.25
C ARG A 126 13.54 4.82 -6.79
N GLY A 127 13.82 6.06 -6.39
CA GLY A 127 13.72 6.52 -5.02
C GLY A 127 15.03 6.34 -4.23
N GLU A 128 15.06 6.88 -3.02
CA GLU A 128 16.21 6.90 -2.13
C GLU A 128 15.98 5.88 -1.01
N ALA A 129 16.79 4.82 -0.97
CA ALA A 129 16.67 3.80 0.07
C ALA A 129 16.95 4.41 1.46
N ALA A 130 15.99 4.30 2.36
CA ALA A 130 16.07 4.83 3.72
C ALA A 130 15.61 3.79 4.75
N TYR A 131 16.55 3.29 5.55
CA TYR A 131 16.30 2.23 6.55
C TYR A 131 15.86 2.77 7.92
N ARG A 132 15.76 4.10 8.04
CA ARG A 132 15.37 4.90 9.20
C ARG A 132 14.80 6.21 8.68
#